data_AF-A0ABD3M8A9-F1
#
_entry.id   AF-A0ABD3M8A9-F1
#
_cell.length_a   1.000
_cell.length_b   1.000
_cell.length_c   1.000
_cell.angle_alpha   90.00
_cell.angle_beta   90.00
_cell.angle_gamma   90.00
#
_symmetry.space_group_name_H-M   'P 1'
#
loop_
_entity.id
_entity.type
_entity.pdbx_description
1 polymer ?
#
loop_
_entity_poly.entity_id
_entity_poly.type
_entity_poly.pdbx_seq_one_letter_code
_entity_poly.pdbx_strand_id
1 'polypeptide(L)'
;MQVKQATEAAAGSKAKDGDDQEMTTPSPPAGEDAKEDVNMARKISNLCTCIYQHGSDRQKTRAMLCHIYHHAIHDRFLEARDLLLMSHLQETIPVTGDISTMILFNRTMVNLGLSAFRLGKFWDAHQCLADICSGRARELLAQGVSAWKNPRSRKAEKRRQIPYHQHINLDLLERHAISSAPCF
;
A
#
# COMPACT_ATOMS: atom_id res chain seq x y z
N MET A 1 -1.70 -10.73 26.06
CA MET A 1 -0.57 -11.09 26.95
C MET A 1 -0.45 -12.59 26.94
N GLN A 2 0.40 -13.14 26.08
CA GLN A 2 0.81 -14.56 26.02
C GLN A 2 1.65 -14.68 24.74
N VAL A 3 2.96 -14.40 24.85
CA VAL A 3 4.11 -15.05 24.20
C VAL A 3 5.36 -14.37 24.81
N LYS A 4 5.54 -14.53 26.12
CA LYS A 4 6.78 -14.24 26.82
C LYS A 4 7.10 -15.52 27.57
N GLN A 5 7.93 -16.38 26.98
CA GLN A 5 8.68 -17.49 27.60
C GLN A 5 9.06 -18.50 26.51
N ALA A 6 10.18 -18.26 25.84
CA ALA A 6 11.03 -19.26 25.20
C ALA A 6 12.18 -18.53 24.50
N THR A 7 13.25 -18.24 25.24
CA THR A 7 14.67 -18.22 24.80
C THR A 7 15.53 -17.55 25.87
N GLU A 8 15.61 -18.17 27.05
CA GLU A 8 16.68 -17.96 28.02
C GLU A 8 17.32 -19.32 28.26
N ALA A 9 18.35 -19.66 27.48
CA ALA A 9 19.28 -20.76 27.76
C ALA A 9 20.41 -20.78 26.71
N ALA A 10 21.45 -19.96 26.89
CA ALA A 10 22.80 -20.26 26.43
C ALA A 10 23.79 -19.26 27.06
N ALA A 11 24.42 -19.66 28.15
CA ALA A 11 25.53 -18.97 28.78
C ALA A 11 26.86 -19.66 28.45
N GLY A 12 27.82 -18.89 27.90
CA GLY A 12 29.16 -18.72 28.48
C GLY A 12 30.34 -19.63 28.11
N SER A 13 31.38 -19.02 27.49
CA SER A 13 32.85 -19.13 27.72
C SER A 13 33.62 -19.05 26.39
N LYS A 14 34.79 -18.42 26.21
CA LYS A 14 35.82 -17.86 27.11
C LYS A 14 36.69 -16.84 26.31
N ALA A 15 37.44 -16.01 27.04
CA ALA A 15 38.24 -14.85 26.58
C ALA A 15 39.62 -15.15 25.95
N LYS A 16 40.18 -14.15 25.22
CA LYS A 16 41.58 -13.63 25.37
C LYS A 16 41.86 -12.33 24.58
N ASP A 17 42.52 -11.39 25.26
CA ASP A 17 43.52 -10.32 24.91
C ASP A 17 43.71 -9.90 23.43
N GLY A 18 44.02 -8.66 23.03
CA GLY A 18 44.49 -7.42 23.67
C GLY A 18 45.22 -6.57 22.60
N ASP A 19 45.03 -5.24 22.65
CA ASP A 19 45.75 -4.08 22.03
C ASP A 19 46.25 -4.09 20.56
N ASP A 20 45.83 -3.08 19.78
CA ASP A 20 46.70 -2.06 19.16
C ASP A 20 45.91 -1.15 18.20
N GLN A 21 46.10 0.17 18.35
CA GLN A 21 45.54 1.22 17.51
C GLN A 21 46.18 1.23 16.12
N GLU A 22 45.37 1.34 15.06
CA GLU A 22 45.76 2.15 13.90
C GLU A 22 44.55 2.74 13.18
N MET A 23 44.56 4.06 13.07
CA MET A 23 43.57 4.86 12.37
C MET A 23 43.82 4.79 10.87
N THR A 24 43.00 4.04 10.15
CA THR A 24 42.85 4.18 8.70
C THR A 24 41.39 3.96 8.33
N THR A 25 40.64 5.05 8.19
CA THR A 25 39.50 5.05 7.28
C THR A 25 40.05 4.99 5.85
N PRO A 26 39.75 3.91 5.13
CA PRO A 26 39.10 4.15 3.85
C PRO A 26 38.00 3.12 3.59
N SER A 27 36.80 3.67 3.35
CA SER A 27 35.78 3.14 2.43
C SER A 27 35.10 1.82 2.82
N PRO A 28 33.80 1.81 3.12
CA PRO A 28 33.06 0.56 3.29
C PRO A 28 33.15 -0.26 1.99
N PRO A 29 33.47 -1.56 2.08
CA PRO A 29 33.54 -2.42 0.91
C PRO A 29 32.16 -2.47 0.27
N ALA A 30 32.15 -2.39 -1.06
CA ALA A 30 30.99 -2.58 -1.90
C ALA A 30 30.22 -3.80 -1.40
N GLY A 31 29.05 -3.52 -0.82
CA GLY A 31 28.13 -4.55 -0.35
C GLY A 31 27.80 -5.45 -1.52
N GLU A 32 28.15 -6.70 -1.34
CA GLU A 32 27.87 -7.83 -2.21
C GLU A 32 26.46 -7.69 -2.82
N ASP A 33 26.41 -7.60 -4.14
CA ASP A 33 25.22 -7.87 -4.94
C ASP A 33 24.86 -9.35 -4.75
N ALA A 34 24.32 -9.69 -3.58
CA ALA A 34 23.55 -10.89 -3.41
C ALA A 34 22.37 -10.74 -4.37
N LYS A 35 22.42 -11.47 -5.48
CA LYS A 35 21.28 -11.75 -6.36
C LYS A 35 20.22 -12.46 -5.52
N GLU A 36 19.50 -11.64 -4.79
CA GLU A 36 18.33 -12.03 -4.05
C GLU A 36 17.21 -12.12 -5.08
N ASP A 37 17.01 -13.33 -5.62
CA ASP A 37 15.72 -13.76 -6.14
C ASP A 37 14.72 -13.84 -4.98
N VAL A 38 14.57 -12.74 -4.26
CA VAL A 38 13.67 -12.67 -3.15
C VAL A 38 12.32 -12.38 -3.73
N ASN A 39 11.49 -13.40 -3.65
CA ASN A 39 10.06 -13.30 -3.84
C ASN A 39 9.54 -12.02 -3.17
N MET A 40 9.25 -11.01 -4.00
CA MET A 40 8.88 -9.67 -3.54
C MET A 40 7.64 -9.70 -2.66
N ALA A 41 6.76 -10.70 -2.89
CA ALA A 41 5.61 -10.96 -2.04
C ALA A 41 6.01 -11.26 -0.59
N ARG A 42 7.03 -12.10 -0.39
CA ARG A 42 7.52 -12.45 0.96
C ARG A 42 8.16 -11.24 1.64
N LYS A 43 8.94 -10.44 0.91
CA LYS A 43 9.51 -9.18 1.42
C LYS A 43 8.43 -8.23 1.92
N ILE A 44 7.39 -8.00 1.09
CA ILE A 44 6.29 -7.10 1.44
C ILE A 44 5.53 -7.61 2.66
N SER A 45 5.18 -8.91 2.71
CA SER A 45 4.49 -9.48 3.86
C SER A 45 5.32 -9.39 5.15
N ASN A 46 6.64 -9.64 5.09
CA ASN A 46 7.52 -9.51 6.24
C ASN A 46 7.58 -8.06 6.76
N LEU A 47 7.73 -7.09 5.86
CA LEU A 47 7.75 -5.67 6.21
C LEU A 47 6.42 -5.21 6.82
N CYS A 48 5.29 -5.65 6.25
CA CYS A 48 3.97 -5.36 6.81
C CYS A 48 3.82 -5.92 8.23
N THR A 49 4.27 -7.15 8.49
CA THR A 49 4.28 -7.76 9.83
C THR A 49 5.10 -6.96 10.83
N CYS A 50 6.29 -6.50 10.44
CA CYS A 50 7.11 -5.63 11.30
C CYS A 50 6.38 -4.32 11.65
N ILE A 51 5.70 -3.71 10.68
CA ILE A 51 4.92 -2.46 10.89
C ILE A 51 3.70 -2.71 11.79
N TYR A 52 3.04 -3.87 11.70
CA TYR A 52 1.91 -4.18 12.58
C TYR A 52 2.32 -4.31 14.05
N GLN A 53 3.53 -4.80 14.31
CA GLN A 53 4.06 -4.96 15.66
C GLN A 53 4.55 -3.62 16.26
N HIS A 54 5.26 -2.80 15.48
CA HIS A 54 6.00 -1.64 16.01
C HIS A 54 5.45 -0.28 15.56
N GLY A 55 4.52 -0.25 14.60
CA GLY A 55 4.06 0.98 13.97
C GLY A 55 2.93 1.70 14.72
N SER A 56 2.79 2.99 14.43
CA SER A 56 1.60 3.79 14.75
C SER A 56 0.38 3.28 13.97
N ASP A 57 -0.83 3.47 14.50
CA ASP A 57 -2.09 3.13 13.84
C ASP A 57 -2.15 3.62 12.38
N ARG A 58 -1.74 4.86 12.13
CA ARG A 58 -1.65 5.42 10.76
C ARG A 58 -0.69 4.64 9.86
N GLN A 59 0.45 4.20 10.39
CA GLN A 59 1.42 3.41 9.62
C GLN A 59 0.88 2.00 9.33
N LYS A 60 0.15 1.40 10.29
CA LYS A 60 -0.52 0.11 10.10
C LYS A 60 -1.56 0.19 8.99
N THR A 61 -2.41 1.21 9.00
CA THR A 61 -3.41 1.47 7.95
C THR A 61 -2.76 1.60 6.57
N ARG A 62 -1.67 2.39 6.46
CA ARG A 62 -0.94 2.54 5.20
C ARG A 62 -0.26 1.24 4.75
N ALA A 63 0.32 0.49 5.68
CA ALA A 63 0.92 -0.81 5.39
C ALA A 63 -0.13 -1.82 4.90
N MET A 64 -1.32 -1.85 5.51
CA MET A 64 -2.44 -2.67 5.06
C MET A 64 -2.85 -2.30 3.62
N LEU A 65 -3.01 -1.00 3.32
CA LEU A 65 -3.35 -0.55 1.97
C LEU A 65 -2.32 -0.97 0.91
N CYS A 66 -1.03 -0.86 1.23
CA CYS A 66 0.04 -1.31 0.34
C CYS A 66 0.05 -2.84 0.15
N HIS A 67 -0.26 -3.59 1.22
CA HIS A 67 -0.35 -5.06 1.14
C HIS A 67 -1.50 -5.48 0.22
N ILE A 68 -2.69 -4.88 0.40
CA ILE A 68 -3.86 -5.14 -0.45
C ILE A 68 -3.56 -4.75 -1.91
N TYR A 69 -2.91 -3.61 -2.13
CA TYR A 69 -2.51 -3.15 -3.46
C TYR A 69 -1.62 -4.18 -4.18
N HIS A 70 -0.66 -4.77 -3.45
CA HIS A 70 0.19 -5.82 -4.00
C HIS A 70 -0.62 -7.09 -4.36
N HIS A 71 -1.51 -7.57 -3.49
CA HIS A 71 -2.37 -8.71 -3.84
C HIS A 71 -3.27 -8.43 -5.06
N ALA A 72 -3.79 -7.22 -5.20
CA ALA A 72 -4.60 -6.81 -6.34
C ALA A 72 -3.81 -6.83 -7.66
N ILE A 73 -2.56 -6.36 -7.67
CA ILE A 73 -1.71 -6.39 -8.87
C ILE A 73 -1.48 -7.83 -9.34
N HIS A 74 -1.28 -8.76 -8.39
CA HIS A 74 -1.04 -10.18 -8.65
C HIS A 74 -2.31 -11.02 -8.89
N ASP A 75 -3.46 -10.39 -9.16
CA ASP A 75 -4.72 -11.09 -9.46
C ASP A 75 -5.27 -11.98 -8.32
N ARG A 76 -4.83 -11.74 -7.09
CA ARG A 76 -5.34 -12.43 -5.89
C ARG A 76 -6.46 -11.61 -5.25
N PHE A 77 -7.55 -11.41 -6.00
CA PHE A 77 -8.69 -10.58 -5.57
C PHE A 77 -9.33 -11.08 -4.27
N LEU A 78 -9.53 -12.39 -4.12
CA LEU A 78 -10.19 -12.96 -2.93
C LEU A 78 -9.41 -12.66 -1.65
N GLU A 79 -8.10 -12.93 -1.65
CA GLU A 79 -7.20 -12.61 -0.54
C GLU A 79 -7.20 -11.11 -0.23
N ALA A 80 -7.13 -10.27 -1.26
CA ALA A 80 -7.13 -8.82 -1.12
C ALA A 80 -8.46 -8.28 -0.54
N ARG A 81 -9.58 -8.83 -0.98
CA ARG A 81 -10.93 -8.47 -0.50
C ARG A 81 -11.12 -8.88 0.94
N ASP A 82 -10.71 -10.09 1.30
CA ASP A 82 -10.89 -10.59 2.67
C ASP A 82 -10.00 -9.78 3.63
N LEU A 83 -8.77 -9.43 3.23
CA LEU A 83 -7.92 -8.49 3.98
C LEU A 83 -8.55 -7.10 4.13
N LEU A 84 -9.17 -6.57 3.08
CA LEU A 84 -9.87 -5.28 3.12
C LEU A 84 -11.05 -5.30 4.12
N LEU A 85 -11.83 -6.37 4.13
CA LEU A 85 -12.99 -6.53 5.01
C LEU A 85 -12.57 -6.76 6.47
N MET A 86 -11.57 -7.62 6.72
CA MET A 86 -11.07 -7.92 8.06
C MET A 86 -10.47 -6.69 8.76
N SER A 87 -9.96 -5.73 8.00
CA SER A 87 -9.29 -4.53 8.52
C SER A 87 -10.21 -3.35 8.77
N HIS A 88 -11.49 -3.42 8.38
CA HIS A 88 -12.48 -2.35 8.56
C HIS A 88 -12.01 -0.96 8.08
N LEU A 89 -11.20 -0.94 7.01
CA LEU A 89 -10.52 0.28 6.54
C LEU A 89 -11.50 1.40 6.14
N GLN A 90 -12.70 1.05 5.70
CA GLN A 90 -13.76 2.02 5.36
C GLN A 90 -14.17 2.90 6.56
N GLU A 91 -14.06 2.39 7.78
CA GLU A 91 -14.38 3.15 9.01
C GLU A 91 -13.15 3.92 9.54
N THR A 92 -11.95 3.36 9.40
CA THR A 92 -10.71 3.95 9.94
C THR A 92 -10.21 5.15 9.12
N ILE A 93 -10.38 5.11 7.79
CA ILE A 93 -9.81 6.12 6.88
C ILE A 93 -10.45 7.52 7.06
N PRO A 94 -11.78 7.66 7.16
CA PRO A 94 -12.41 8.95 7.43
C PRO A 94 -11.97 9.54 8.79
N VAL A 95 -11.82 8.68 9.80
CA VAL A 95 -11.44 9.08 11.18
C VAL A 95 -10.01 9.62 11.23
N THR A 96 -9.09 9.04 10.45
CA THR A 96 -7.67 9.47 10.43
C THR A 96 -7.49 10.87 9.82
N GLY A 97 -8.43 11.35 8.99
CA GLY A 97 -8.43 12.71 8.45
C GLY A 97 -7.31 13.05 7.46
N ASP A 98 -6.50 12.07 7.04
CA ASP A 98 -5.39 12.29 6.11
C ASP A 98 -5.80 12.07 4.65
N ILE A 99 -5.88 13.18 3.90
CA ILE A 99 -6.21 13.21 2.47
C ILE A 99 -5.27 12.32 1.65
N SER A 100 -3.98 12.26 2.00
CA SER A 100 -3.02 11.43 1.25
C SER A 100 -3.28 9.93 1.43
N THR A 101 -3.84 9.52 2.56
CA THR A 101 -4.21 8.12 2.83
C THR A 101 -5.54 7.77 2.16
N MET A 102 -6.49 8.72 2.08
CA MET A 102 -7.71 8.58 1.28
C MET A 102 -7.42 8.37 -0.21
N ILE A 103 -6.49 9.15 -0.79
CA ILE A 103 -6.07 8.98 -2.18
C ILE A 103 -5.48 7.58 -2.41
N LEU A 104 -4.63 7.11 -1.48
CA LEU A 104 -4.06 5.76 -1.57
C LEU A 104 -5.15 4.69 -1.53
N PHE A 105 -6.13 4.83 -0.64
CA PHE A 105 -7.29 3.92 -0.57
C PHE A 105 -8.09 3.89 -1.87
N ASN A 106 -8.46 5.05 -2.42
CA ASN A 106 -9.19 5.13 -3.69
C ASN A 106 -8.42 4.42 -4.81
N ARG A 107 -7.10 4.58 -4.85
CA ARG A 107 -6.26 3.90 -5.84
C ARG A 107 -6.22 2.39 -5.64
N THR A 108 -6.14 1.93 -4.39
CA THR A 108 -6.20 0.50 -4.05
C THR A 108 -7.54 -0.10 -4.44
N MET A 109 -8.65 0.59 -4.17
CA MET A 109 -10.00 0.18 -4.58
C MET A 109 -10.14 0.05 -6.10
N VAL A 110 -9.61 1.01 -6.87
CA VAL A 110 -9.58 0.91 -8.34
C VAL A 110 -8.80 -0.34 -8.80
N ASN A 111 -7.63 -0.60 -8.23
CA ASN A 111 -6.81 -1.76 -8.63
C ASN A 111 -7.48 -3.08 -8.22
N LEU A 112 -8.14 -3.10 -7.07
CA LEU A 112 -8.93 -4.24 -6.62
C LEU A 112 -10.11 -4.51 -7.59
N GLY A 113 -10.86 -3.48 -7.97
CA GLY A 113 -11.95 -3.59 -8.95
C GLY A 113 -11.47 -4.05 -10.34
N LEU A 114 -10.31 -3.55 -10.80
CA LEU A 114 -9.69 -4.02 -12.04
C LEU A 114 -9.27 -5.50 -11.95
N SER A 115 -8.70 -5.94 -10.83
CA SER A 115 -8.36 -7.36 -10.62
C SER A 115 -9.61 -8.25 -10.60
N ALA A 116 -10.71 -7.79 -10.00
CA ALA A 116 -11.99 -8.50 -10.01
C ALA A 116 -12.54 -8.64 -11.45
N PHE A 117 -12.42 -7.58 -12.24
CA PHE A 117 -12.83 -7.58 -13.65
C PHE A 117 -11.99 -8.56 -14.48
N ARG A 118 -10.66 -8.62 -14.27
CA ARG A 118 -9.77 -9.60 -14.93
C ARG A 118 -10.16 -11.05 -14.62
N LEU A 119 -10.70 -11.31 -13.43
CA LEU A 119 -11.19 -12.62 -13.00
C LEU A 119 -12.66 -12.91 -13.42
N GLY A 120 -13.32 -11.99 -14.14
CA GLY A 120 -14.71 -12.15 -14.59
C GLY A 120 -15.76 -11.92 -13.50
N LYS A 121 -15.38 -11.35 -12.35
CA LYS A 121 -16.31 -11.02 -11.26
C LYS A 121 -16.88 -9.61 -11.42
N PHE A 122 -17.77 -9.45 -12.39
CA PHE A 122 -18.31 -8.13 -12.74
C PHE A 122 -19.07 -7.46 -11.60
N TRP A 123 -19.85 -8.22 -10.84
CA TRP A 123 -20.66 -7.66 -9.75
C TRP A 123 -19.78 -7.06 -8.64
N ASP A 124 -18.75 -7.80 -8.22
CA ASP A 124 -17.77 -7.34 -7.23
C ASP A 124 -16.95 -6.15 -7.76
N ALA A 125 -16.58 -6.18 -9.05
CA ALA A 125 -15.88 -5.07 -9.71
C ALA A 125 -16.72 -3.80 -9.69
N HIS A 126 -18.02 -3.90 -10.00
CA HIS A 126 -18.94 -2.77 -9.97
C HIS A 126 -19.04 -2.16 -8.58
N GLN A 127 -19.21 -2.99 -7.53
CA GLN A 127 -19.27 -2.52 -6.13
C GLN A 127 -18.00 -1.75 -5.73
N CYS A 128 -16.82 -2.19 -6.16
CA CYS A 128 -15.57 -1.49 -5.85
C CYS A 128 -15.41 -0.17 -6.61
N LEU A 129 -15.98 -0.06 -7.81
CA LEU A 129 -15.75 1.05 -8.73
C LEU A 129 -16.86 2.12 -8.69
N ALA A 130 -18.07 1.77 -8.25
CA ALA A 130 -19.25 2.64 -8.26
C ALA A 130 -18.99 3.97 -7.50
N ASP A 131 -18.40 3.89 -6.30
CA ASP A 131 -18.12 5.06 -5.47
C ASP A 131 -17.11 6.02 -6.10
N ILE A 132 -16.15 5.48 -6.87
CA ILE A 132 -15.03 6.25 -7.44
C ILE A 132 -15.42 6.85 -8.78
N CYS A 133 -16.20 6.12 -9.58
CA CYS A 133 -16.60 6.51 -10.92
C CYS A 133 -17.82 7.47 -10.96
N SER A 134 -18.33 7.90 -9.80
CA SER A 134 -19.46 8.85 -9.66
C SER A 134 -19.10 10.31 -10.07
N GLY A 135 -18.36 10.51 -11.16
CA GLY A 135 -18.07 11.82 -11.76
C GLY A 135 -16.94 12.64 -11.12
N ARG A 136 -16.28 12.16 -10.06
CA ARG A 136 -15.16 12.85 -9.38
C ARG A 136 -13.82 12.10 -9.40
N ALA A 137 -13.68 11.07 -10.25
CA ALA A 137 -12.52 10.19 -10.28
C ALA A 137 -11.16 10.92 -10.44
N ARG A 138 -11.11 12.01 -11.22
CA ARG A 138 -9.89 12.83 -11.42
C ARG A 138 -9.36 13.42 -10.11
N GLU A 139 -10.26 13.95 -9.28
CA GLU A 139 -9.89 14.56 -7.99
C GLU A 139 -9.59 13.47 -6.95
N LEU A 140 -10.43 12.42 -6.91
CA LEU A 140 -10.31 11.32 -5.95
C LEU A 140 -9.02 10.50 -6.12
N LEU A 141 -8.49 10.42 -7.34
CA LEU A 141 -7.23 9.72 -7.66
C LEU A 141 -6.02 10.66 -7.73
N ALA A 142 -6.19 11.94 -7.39
CA ALA A 142 -5.15 12.98 -7.41
C ALA A 142 -4.43 13.12 -8.77
N GLN A 143 -5.17 12.93 -9.86
CA GLN A 143 -4.69 13.09 -11.24
C GLN A 143 -5.13 14.41 -11.88
N GLY A 144 -6.15 15.06 -11.30
CA GLY A 144 -6.62 16.38 -11.69
C GLY A 144 -6.51 17.39 -10.55
N VAL A 145 -6.51 18.67 -10.91
CA VAL A 145 -6.66 19.77 -9.95
C VAL A 145 -8.01 20.41 -10.20
N SER A 146 -8.80 20.62 -9.16
CA SER A 146 -10.10 21.27 -9.31
C SER A 146 -9.89 22.75 -9.65
N ALA A 147 -10.45 23.21 -10.77
CA ALA A 147 -10.32 24.60 -11.19
C ALA A 147 -11.05 25.58 -10.25
N TRP A 148 -12.12 25.10 -9.58
CA TRP A 148 -13.03 25.91 -8.78
C TRP A 148 -12.62 26.10 -7.31
N LYS A 149 -11.51 25.48 -6.87
CA LYS A 149 -11.03 25.57 -5.48
C LYS A 149 -10.14 26.80 -5.26
N ASN A 150 -10.20 27.34 -4.03
CA ASN A 150 -9.36 28.46 -3.58
C ASN A 150 -7.87 28.24 -3.94
N PRO A 151 -7.12 29.30 -4.34
CA PRO A 151 -5.76 29.17 -4.86
C PRO A 151 -4.77 28.53 -3.87
N ARG A 152 -4.99 28.65 -2.55
CA ARG A 152 -4.21 27.94 -1.52
C ARG A 152 -4.46 26.43 -1.53
N SER A 153 -5.72 26.02 -1.63
CA SER A 153 -6.11 24.62 -1.74
C SER A 153 -5.58 24.00 -3.05
N ARG A 154 -5.63 24.78 -4.14
CA ARG A 154 -5.10 24.38 -5.45
C ARG A 154 -3.59 24.10 -5.43
N LYS A 155 -2.81 24.93 -4.72
CA LYS A 155 -1.37 24.69 -4.51
C LYS A 155 -1.11 23.41 -3.71
N ALA A 156 -1.94 23.13 -2.70
CA ALA A 156 -1.80 21.91 -1.90
C ALA A 156 -2.19 20.66 -2.70
N GLU A 157 -3.25 20.73 -3.52
CA GLU A 157 -3.67 19.65 -4.43
C GLU A 157 -2.59 19.36 -5.48
N LYS A 158 -2.00 20.41 -6.08
CA LYS A 158 -0.87 20.27 -7.01
C LYS A 158 0.35 19.59 -6.39
N ARG A 159 0.62 19.80 -5.10
CA ARG A 159 1.71 19.13 -4.37
C ARG A 159 1.43 17.66 -4.06
N ARG A 160 0.16 17.24 -4.06
CA ARG A 160 -0.27 15.85 -3.81
C ARG A 160 -0.46 15.07 -5.11
N GLN A 161 -0.24 15.69 -6.26
CA GLN A 161 -0.38 15.01 -7.54
C GLN A 161 0.66 13.91 -7.69
N ILE A 162 0.19 12.82 -8.27
CA ILE A 162 0.97 11.61 -8.49
C ILE A 162 1.74 11.76 -9.80
N PRO A 163 2.98 11.24 -9.90
CA PRO A 163 3.72 11.27 -11.16
C PRO A 163 3.01 10.48 -12.27
N TYR A 164 3.27 10.87 -13.53
CA TYR A 164 2.57 10.35 -14.71
C TYR A 164 2.66 8.82 -14.88
N HIS A 165 3.77 8.18 -14.51
CA HIS A 165 3.94 6.73 -14.63
C HIS A 165 3.01 5.92 -13.71
N GLN A 166 2.38 6.56 -12.72
CA GLN A 166 1.42 5.93 -11.81
C GLN A 166 -0.02 6.40 -12.11
N HIS A 167 -0.25 7.14 -13.21
CA HIS A 167 -1.60 7.51 -13.63
C HIS A 167 -2.36 6.27 -14.14
N ILE A 168 -3.65 6.24 -13.81
CA ILE A 168 -4.60 5.20 -14.22
C ILE A 168 -5.46 5.84 -15.31
N ASN A 169 -5.61 5.18 -16.45
CA ASN A 169 -6.43 5.68 -17.55
C ASN A 169 -7.90 5.73 -17.13
N LEU A 170 -8.44 6.94 -17.00
CA LEU A 170 -9.80 7.16 -16.50
C LEU A 170 -10.87 6.71 -17.51
N ASP A 171 -10.64 6.90 -18.80
CA ASP A 171 -11.56 6.44 -19.85
C ASP A 171 -11.63 4.92 -19.93
N LEU A 172 -10.55 4.24 -19.52
CA LEU A 172 -10.53 2.79 -19.40
C LEU A 172 -11.35 2.39 -18.17
N LEU A 173 -11.12 3.05 -17.04
CA LEU A 173 -11.85 2.80 -15.80
C LEU A 173 -13.36 2.99 -15.96
N GLU A 174 -13.79 4.08 -16.59
CA GLU A 174 -15.20 4.36 -16.85
C GLU A 174 -15.85 3.29 -17.73
N ARG A 175 -15.15 2.83 -18.77
CA ARG A 175 -15.61 1.69 -19.59
C ARG A 175 -15.75 0.40 -18.80
N HIS A 176 -14.81 0.10 -17.90
CA HIS A 176 -14.91 -1.08 -17.03
C HIS A 176 -16.09 -0.95 -16.07
N ALA A 177 -16.30 0.23 -15.49
CA ALA A 177 -17.41 0.50 -14.58
C ALA A 177 -18.76 0.35 -15.28
N ILE A 178 -18.92 0.92 -16.47
CA ILE A 178 -20.15 0.80 -17.29
C ILE A 178 -20.37 -0.65 -17.73
N SER A 179 -19.32 -1.37 -18.16
CA SER A 179 -19.44 -2.78 -18.57
C SER A 179 -19.81 -3.70 -17.41
N SER A 180 -19.41 -3.36 -16.19
CA SER A 180 -19.75 -4.10 -14.97
C SER A 180 -21.12 -3.74 -14.41
N ALA A 181 -21.69 -2.61 -14.83
CA ALA A 181 -23.00 -2.18 -14.38
C ALA A 181 -24.05 -3.20 -14.85
N PRO A 182 -24.95 -3.65 -13.97
CA PRO A 182 -26.04 -4.52 -14.39
C PRO A 182 -26.89 -3.77 -15.42
N CYS A 183 -26.90 -4.26 -16.66
CA CYS A 183 -27.88 -3.83 -17.66
C CYS A 183 -29.27 -4.18 -17.11
N PHE A 184 -29.98 -3.15 -16.62
CA PHE A 184 -31.42 -3.19 -16.40
C PHE A 184 -32.11 -2.41 -17.52
#